data_AF-A0A7C4ZFG2-F1
#
_entry.id   AF-A0A7C4ZFG2-F1
#
_cell.length_a   1.000
_cell.length_b   1.000
_cell.length_c   1.000
_cell.angle_alpha   90.00
_cell.angle_beta   90.00
_cell.angle_gamma   90.00
#
_symmetry.space_group_name_H-M   'P 1'
#
loop_
_entity.id
_entity.type
_entity.pdbx_description
1 polymer ?
#
loop_
_entity_poly.entity_id
_entity_poly.type
_entity_poly.pdbx_seq_one_letter_code
_entity_poly.pdbx_strand_id
1 'polypeptide(L)'
;PEMPWAKCVYWLYSILIDNRKVTRDELAEKIKENSIETRNFFYPLHEMPIYQKYANFIYPISSKISKQGINLPSSVKLSEEDVRYIARKIKEIVY
;
A
#
# COMPACT_ATOMS: atom_id res chain seq x y z
N PRO A 1 -8.60 12.83 5.15
CA PRO A 1 -9.36 14.09 5.30
C PRO A 1 -10.15 14.40 4.01
N GLU A 2 -11.42 14.78 4.18
CA GLU A 2 -12.36 15.08 3.10
C GLU A 2 -13.06 16.40 3.44
N MET A 3 -13.19 17.31 2.46
CA MET A 3 -13.90 18.58 2.65
C MET A 3 -15.41 18.35 2.52
N PRO A 4 -16.28 19.14 3.18
CA PRO A 4 -17.75 18.91 3.13
C PRO A 4 -18.37 18.90 1.72
N TRP A 5 -17.72 19.55 0.76
CA TRP A 5 -18.17 19.65 -0.64
C TRP A 5 -17.48 18.66 -1.59
N ALA A 6 -16.51 17.88 -1.10
CA ALA A 6 -15.74 16.94 -1.91
C ALA A 6 -15.95 15.51 -1.41
N LYS A 7 -15.87 14.52 -2.30
CA LYS A 7 -15.81 13.11 -1.92
C LYS A 7 -14.57 12.45 -2.49
N CYS A 8 -13.92 11.63 -1.67
CA CYS A 8 -12.85 10.76 -2.15
C CYS A 8 -13.42 9.74 -3.13
N VAL A 9 -12.80 9.63 -4.31
CA VAL A 9 -13.19 8.64 -5.32
C VAL A 9 -12.58 7.26 -5.07
N TYR A 10 -11.75 7.14 -4.03
CA TYR A 10 -11.08 5.89 -3.64
C TYR A 10 -10.37 5.19 -4.79
N TRP A 11 -9.61 5.97 -5.59
CA TRP A 11 -8.85 5.45 -6.73
C TRP A 11 -7.92 4.30 -6.34
N LEU A 12 -7.34 4.36 -5.14
CA LEU A 12 -6.58 3.26 -4.55
C LEU A 12 -7.14 2.95 -3.16
N TYR A 13 -7.26 1.65 -2.88
CA TYR A 13 -7.46 1.15 -1.52
C TYR A 13 -6.11 0.76 -0.95
N SER A 14 -5.68 1.49 0.07
CA SER A 14 -4.31 1.50 0.53
C SER A 14 -4.26 1.22 2.03
N ILE A 15 -3.37 0.32 2.46
CA ILE A 15 -3.17 -0.03 3.87
C ILE A 15 -1.70 0.09 4.26
N LEU A 16 -1.44 0.28 5.55
CA LEU A 16 -0.09 0.25 6.13
C LEU A 16 0.10 -1.05 6.89
N ILE A 17 1.21 -1.74 6.61
CA ILE A 17 1.63 -2.93 7.34
C ILE A 17 2.55 -2.49 8.47
N ASP A 18 1.97 -2.40 9.67
CA ASP A 18 2.69 -2.14 10.92
C ASP A 18 2.68 -3.40 11.80
N ASN A 19 3.21 -4.50 11.25
CA ASN A 19 3.26 -5.80 11.90
C ASN A 19 4.72 -6.21 12.16
N ARG A 20 4.98 -6.79 13.34
CA ARG A 20 6.29 -7.34 13.71
C ARG A 20 6.59 -8.70 13.07
N LYS A 21 5.56 -9.43 12.64
CA LYS A 21 5.66 -10.79 12.09
C LYS A 21 5.88 -10.83 10.57
N VAL A 22 5.33 -9.85 9.84
CA VAL A 22 5.33 -9.84 8.37
C VAL A 22 5.54 -8.41 7.89
N THR A 23 6.54 -8.23 7.04
CA THR A 23 6.83 -6.97 6.34
C THR A 23 5.87 -6.75 5.18
N ARG A 24 5.80 -5.51 4.68
CA ARG A 24 4.99 -5.18 3.49
C ARG A 24 5.41 -6.01 2.27
N ASP A 25 6.71 -6.16 2.05
CA ASP A 25 7.25 -6.88 0.89
C ASP A 25 6.94 -8.39 0.99
N GLU A 26 7.10 -9.01 2.16
CA GLU A 26 6.70 -10.41 2.37
C GLU A 26 5.20 -10.63 2.17
N LEU A 27 4.35 -9.70 2.60
CA LEU A 27 2.91 -9.77 2.33
C LEU A 27 2.64 -9.70 0.82
N ALA A 28 3.29 -8.78 0.10
CA ALA A 28 3.13 -8.62 -1.33
C ALA A 28 3.54 -9.89 -2.11
N GLU A 29 4.63 -10.55 -1.69
CA GLU A 29 5.08 -11.81 -2.25
C GLU A 29 4.10 -12.96 -1.96
N LYS A 30 3.73 -13.18 -0.70
CA LYS A 30 2.82 -14.28 -0.31
C LYS A 30 1.42 -14.13 -0.91
N ILE A 31 0.91 -12.90 -1.01
CA ILE A 31 -0.43 -12.69 -1.57
C ILE A 31 -0.45 -12.86 -3.09
N LYS A 32 0.68 -12.61 -3.77
CA LYS A 32 0.84 -12.86 -5.21
C LYS A 32 0.68 -14.34 -5.55
N GLU A 33 1.10 -15.25 -4.66
CA GLU A 33 0.88 -16.70 -4.81
C GLU A 33 -0.62 -17.08 -4.84
N ASN A 34 -1.49 -16.20 -4.32
CA ASN A 34 -2.94 -16.36 -4.34
C ASN A 34 -3.59 -15.59 -5.52
N SER A 35 -2.81 -15.27 -6.56
CA SER A 35 -3.25 -14.51 -7.74
C SER A 35 -3.80 -13.10 -7.43
N ILE A 36 -3.38 -12.51 -6.31
CA ILE A 36 -3.74 -11.15 -5.93
C ILE A 36 -2.55 -10.24 -6.22
N GLU A 37 -2.66 -9.41 -7.24
CA GLU A 37 -1.66 -8.39 -7.51
C GLU A 37 -1.81 -7.19 -6.57
N THR A 38 -0.69 -6.72 -6.04
CA THR A 38 -0.62 -5.49 -5.24
C THR A 38 0.42 -4.54 -5.83
N ARG A 39 0.42 -3.30 -5.36
CA ARG A 39 1.45 -2.31 -5.70
C ARG A 39 1.99 -1.68 -4.43
N ASN A 40 3.31 -1.50 -4.35
CA ASN A 40 3.91 -0.75 -3.25
C ASN A 40 3.47 0.70 -3.30
N PHE A 41 3.55 1.38 -2.16
CA PHE A 41 3.49 2.84 -2.14
C PHE A 41 4.65 3.44 -2.93
N PHE A 42 4.49 4.69 -3.34
CA PHE A 42 5.50 5.42 -4.09
C PHE A 42 6.75 5.63 -3.25
N TYR A 43 7.91 5.49 -3.89
CA TYR A 43 9.18 5.91 -3.31
C TYR A 43 9.14 7.42 -3.05
N PRO A 44 9.56 7.87 -1.87
CA PRO A 44 9.63 9.28 -1.60
C PRO A 44 10.76 9.90 -2.43
N LEU A 45 10.55 11.12 -2.92
CA LEU A 45 11.45 11.74 -3.89
C LEU A 45 12.89 11.80 -3.38
N HIS A 46 13.12 12.09 -2.10
CA HIS A 46 14.46 12.19 -1.52
C HIS A 46 15.23 10.86 -1.50
N GLU A 47 14.57 9.71 -1.66
CA GLU A 47 15.24 8.40 -1.77
C GLU A 47 15.55 8.01 -3.21
N MET A 48 14.90 8.64 -4.20
CA MET A 48 15.11 8.35 -5.62
C MET A 48 16.42 8.97 -6.12
N PRO A 49 17.31 8.21 -6.79
CA PRO A 49 18.66 8.67 -7.16
C PRO A 49 18.72 10.01 -7.90
N ILE A 50 17.78 10.25 -8.84
CA ILE A 50 17.73 11.48 -9.64
C ILE A 50 17.34 12.74 -8.84
N TYR A 51 16.68 12.56 -7.69
CA TYR A 51 16.14 13.64 -6.87
C TYR A 51 16.88 13.84 -5.55
N GLN A 52 17.77 12.92 -5.16
CA GLN A 52 18.56 12.99 -3.92
C GLN A 52 19.28 14.32 -3.74
N LYS A 53 19.83 14.90 -4.82
CA LYS A 53 20.51 16.21 -4.79
C LYS A 53 19.61 17.39 -4.43
N TYR A 54 18.29 17.24 -4.49
CA TYR A 54 17.32 18.28 -4.14
C TYR A 54 16.72 18.08 -2.73
N ALA A 55 17.13 17.03 -2.01
CA ALA A 55 16.67 16.78 -0.65
C ALA A 55 17.39 17.72 0.32
N ASN A 56 16.66 18.71 0.84
CA ASN A 56 17.22 19.71 1.77
C ASN A 56 17.05 19.34 3.25
N PHE A 57 16.23 18.33 3.54
CA PHE A 57 15.87 17.91 4.90
C PHE A 57 15.78 16.39 5.02
N ILE A 58 15.56 15.91 6.25
CA ILE A 58 15.14 14.54 6.51
C ILE A 58 13.62 14.41 6.41
N TYR A 59 13.15 13.34 5.77
CA TYR A 59 11.71 13.10 5.58
C TYR A 59 11.32 11.72 6.15
N PRO A 60 11.41 11.54 7.48
CA PRO A 60 11.26 10.22 8.11
C PRO A 60 9.86 9.62 7.92
N ILE A 61 8.83 10.46 7.87
CA ILE A 61 7.44 10.00 7.73
C ILE A 61 7.17 9.41 6.34
N SER A 62 7.61 10.10 5.27
CA SER A 62 7.43 9.57 3.91
C SER A 62 8.28 8.32 3.67
N SER A 63 9.50 8.26 4.23
CA SER A 63 10.32 7.05 4.23
C SER A 63 9.63 5.88 4.95
N LYS A 64 9.06 6.12 6.13
CA LYS A 64 8.34 5.10 6.89
C LYS A 64 7.11 4.59 6.12
N ILE A 65 6.28 5.51 5.64
CA ILE A 65 5.03 5.20 4.93
C ILE A 65 5.32 4.43 3.62
N SER A 66 6.33 4.82 2.84
CA SER A 66 6.72 4.11 1.62
C SER A 66 7.07 2.64 1.88
N LYS A 67 7.80 2.37 2.97
CA LYS A 67 8.20 1.01 3.37
C LYS A 67 7.04 0.16 3.90
N GLN A 68 6.04 0.77 4.52
CA GLN A 68 4.92 0.05 5.12
C GLN A 68 3.68 -0.03 4.22
N GLY A 69 3.54 0.85 3.23
CA GLY A 69 2.32 1.01 2.47
C GLY A 69 2.15 0.04 1.30
N ILE A 70 0.97 -0.52 1.16
CA ILE A 70 0.58 -1.39 0.05
C ILE A 70 -0.78 -0.98 -0.50
N ASN A 71 -0.88 -0.91 -1.83
CA ASN A 71 -2.08 -0.65 -2.58
C ASN A 71 -2.69 -1.98 -3.01
N LEU A 72 -3.93 -2.20 -2.62
CA LEU A 72 -4.73 -3.38 -2.96
C LEU A 72 -5.41 -3.20 -4.33
N PRO A 73 -5.88 -4.30 -4.95
CA PRO A 73 -6.76 -4.21 -6.09
C PRO A 73 -7.94 -3.25 -5.82
N SER A 74 -8.16 -2.33 -6.75
CA SER A 74 -9.16 -1.26 -6.66
C SER A 74 -9.89 -1.05 -8.00
N SER A 75 -9.88 -2.08 -8.85
CA SER A 75 -10.55 -2.06 -10.14
C SER A 75 -12.07 -2.03 -9.97
N VAL A 76 -12.75 -1.28 -10.83
CA VAL A 76 -14.22 -1.28 -10.95
C VAL A 76 -14.82 -2.65 -11.32
N LYS A 77 -13.98 -3.62 -11.71
CA LYS A 77 -14.37 -4.99 -12.04
C LYS A 77 -14.36 -5.95 -10.85
N LEU A 78 -13.96 -5.50 -9.66
CA LEU A 78 -13.94 -6.34 -8.47
C LEU A 78 -15.37 -6.62 -7.98
N SER A 79 -15.68 -7.89 -7.80
CA SER A 79 -16.90 -8.32 -7.12
C SER A 79 -16.75 -8.19 -5.60
N GLU A 80 -17.87 -8.28 -4.88
CA GLU A 80 -17.84 -8.30 -3.42
C GLU A 80 -17.12 -9.57 -2.91
N GLU A 81 -17.29 -10.69 -3.61
CA GLU A 81 -16.58 -11.94 -3.35
C GLU A 81 -15.07 -11.76 -3.49
N ASP A 82 -14.59 -11.06 -4.52
CA ASP A 82 -13.16 -10.76 -4.70
C ASP A 82 -12.62 -9.94 -3.51
N VAL A 83 -13.36 -8.92 -3.08
CA VAL A 83 -12.98 -8.09 -1.92
C VAL A 83 -12.90 -8.94 -0.65
N ARG A 84 -13.89 -9.81 -0.42
CA ARG A 84 -13.89 -10.73 0.73
C ARG A 84 -12.74 -11.74 0.66
N TYR A 85 -12.44 -12.26 -0.53
CA TYR A 85 -11.31 -13.15 -0.76
C TYR A 85 -9.98 -12.49 -0.44
N ILE A 86 -9.74 -11.29 -0.99
CA ILE A 86 -8.53 -10.49 -0.74
C ILE A 86 -8.38 -10.20 0.75
N ALA A 87 -9.43 -9.71 1.41
CA ALA A 87 -9.40 -9.40 2.83
C ALA A 87 -9.10 -10.63 3.70
N ARG A 88 -9.69 -11.79 3.37
CA ARG A 88 -9.42 -13.05 4.07
C ARG A 88 -7.97 -13.50 3.89
N LYS A 89 -7.43 -13.46 2.67
CA LYS A 89 -6.04 -13.83 2.39
C LYS A 89 -5.03 -12.93 3.10
N ILE A 90 -5.27 -11.63 3.14
CA ILE A 90 -4.45 -10.71 3.94
C ILE A 90 -4.47 -11.12 5.41
N LYS A 91 -5.65 -11.41 5.98
CA LYS A 91 -5.74 -11.84 7.39
C LYS A 91 -5.00 -13.14 7.65
N GLU A 92 -5.16 -14.16 6.80
CA GLU A 92 -4.46 -15.45 6.92
C GLU A 92 -2.93 -15.30 6.91
N ILE A 93 -2.38 -14.31 6.19
CA ILE A 93 -0.94 -14.08 6.10
C ILE A 93 -0.42 -13.24 7.28
N VAL A 94 -1.21 -12.26 7.73
CA VAL A 94 -0.78 -11.25 8.71
C VAL A 94 -0.96 -11.72 10.17
N TYR A 95 -1.93 -12.59 10.46
CA TYR A 95 -2.23 -13.08 11.81
C TYR A 95 -1.56 -14.44 12.10
#